data_AF-A0A7C2G5Q1-F1
#
_entry.id   AF-A0A7C2G5Q1-F1
#
_cell.length_a   1.000
_cell.length_b   1.000
_cell.length_c   1.000
_cell.angle_alpha   90.00
_cell.angle_beta   90.00
_cell.angle_gamma   90.00
#
_symmetry.space_group_name_H-M   'P 1'
#
loop_
_entity.id
_entity.type
_entity.pdbx_description
1 polymer ?
#
loop_
_entity_poly.entity_id
_entity_poly.type
_entity_poly.pdbx_seq_one_letter_code
_entity_poly.pdbx_strand_id
1 'polypeptide(L)'
;MVEGKHIFGPVASRRLGRSLGVDIVPLKVCTQNCIYCQLGIDGERTLERKEYVSADVVLEELKERVGAGVEADFVTFSGSGEPTLNSAMGKIIDGIRAITDIPVAVITNGTLLSDPAVRADCCKADLVVPSLDAGDAETFGKINFPHKDIDFDVFVDGLCEFRREYSGRMWLEVFLSEGVNASDEQVDKIGAIIERIGPDKVQLNTAVRPTVKETALRVERERLDEIAERLGGNVEVVV
;
A
#
# COMPACT_ATOMS: atom_id res chain seq x y z
N MET A 1 -14.61 10.43 6.46
CA MET A 1 -15.45 9.93 5.36
C MET A 1 -16.90 9.94 5.83
N VAL A 2 -17.86 10.07 4.91
CA VAL A 2 -19.28 9.94 5.26
C VAL A 2 -19.53 8.48 5.60
N GLU A 3 -20.19 8.23 6.72
CA GLU A 3 -20.55 6.88 7.17
C GLU A 3 -21.31 6.14 6.06
N GLY A 4 -20.83 4.94 5.69
CA GLY A 4 -21.46 4.09 4.67
C GLY A 4 -21.14 4.42 3.22
N LYS A 5 -20.13 5.25 2.91
CA LYS A 5 -19.60 5.38 1.53
C LYS A 5 -18.25 4.70 1.38
N HIS A 6 -18.12 3.91 0.32
CA HIS A 6 -16.93 3.13 0.00
C HIS A 6 -16.15 3.72 -1.18
N ILE A 7 -16.78 4.56 -1.99
CA ILE A 7 -16.09 5.31 -3.05
C ILE A 7 -15.86 6.77 -2.64
N PHE A 8 -14.62 7.25 -2.77
CA PHE A 8 -14.25 8.63 -2.43
C PHE A 8 -13.35 9.27 -3.49
N GLY A 9 -13.28 10.61 -3.49
CA GLY A 9 -12.51 11.36 -4.48
C GLY A 9 -13.28 11.58 -5.80
N PRO A 10 -12.58 11.83 -6.92
CA PRO A 10 -11.14 11.66 -7.11
C PRO A 10 -10.28 12.59 -6.24
N VAL A 11 -9.11 12.10 -5.83
CA VAL A 11 -8.11 12.88 -5.08
C VAL A 11 -6.85 13.05 -5.91
N ALA A 12 -6.15 14.17 -5.76
CA ALA A 12 -4.82 14.35 -6.32
C ALA A 12 -3.81 13.50 -5.54
N SER A 13 -3.42 12.37 -6.12
CA SER A 13 -2.38 11.47 -5.63
C SER A 13 -1.01 11.97 -6.09
N ARG A 14 -0.04 11.99 -5.17
CA ARG A 14 1.35 12.35 -5.50
C ARG A 14 2.07 11.30 -6.35
N ARG A 15 1.50 10.10 -6.43
CA ARG A 15 2.08 8.94 -7.13
C ARG A 15 1.24 8.42 -8.29
N LEU A 16 -0.08 8.60 -8.26
CA LEU A 16 -1.02 7.99 -9.22
C LEU A 16 -1.88 9.01 -9.98
N GLY A 17 -1.55 10.31 -9.96
CA GLY A 17 -2.38 11.33 -10.61
C GLY A 17 -3.75 11.50 -9.92
N ARG A 18 -4.83 11.64 -10.68
CA ARG A 18 -6.21 11.67 -10.15
C ARG A 18 -6.68 10.26 -9.82
N SER A 19 -6.85 9.97 -8.53
CA SER A 19 -7.24 8.64 -8.05
C SER A 19 -8.65 8.64 -7.48
N LEU A 20 -9.53 7.79 -7.99
CA LEU A 20 -10.82 7.46 -7.37
C LEU A 20 -10.60 6.36 -6.33
N GLY A 21 -10.82 6.65 -5.06
CA GLY A 21 -10.54 5.72 -3.97
C GLY A 21 -11.65 4.71 -3.72
N VAL A 22 -11.27 3.48 -3.40
CA VAL A 22 -12.14 2.35 -3.04
C VAL A 22 -11.75 1.85 -1.66
N ASP A 23 -12.62 2.06 -0.68
CA ASP A 23 -12.40 1.74 0.73
C ASP A 23 -13.27 0.56 1.18
N ILE A 24 -12.63 -0.60 1.38
CA ILE A 24 -13.30 -1.89 1.51
C ILE A 24 -13.08 -2.55 2.87
N VAL A 25 -12.54 -1.81 3.85
CA VAL A 25 -12.37 -2.31 5.22
C VAL A 25 -12.82 -1.23 6.21
N PRO A 26 -13.27 -1.60 7.42
CA PRO A 26 -13.59 -0.62 8.45
C PRO A 26 -12.36 0.18 8.87
N LEU A 27 -12.62 1.34 9.48
CA LEU A 27 -11.57 2.22 9.98
C LEU A 27 -10.59 1.46 10.88
N LYS A 28 -9.33 1.47 10.46
CA LYS A 28 -8.16 0.88 11.09
C LYS A 28 -8.18 -0.65 11.23
N VAL A 29 -8.99 -1.34 10.42
CA VAL A 29 -8.83 -2.79 10.21
C VAL A 29 -7.60 -3.02 9.34
N CYS A 30 -6.49 -3.38 9.99
CA CYS A 30 -5.18 -3.47 9.38
C CYS A 30 -4.33 -4.52 10.08
N THR A 31 -3.32 -5.03 9.38
CA THR A 31 -2.34 -5.96 9.94
C THR A 31 -1.20 -5.24 10.69
N GLN A 32 -1.11 -3.92 10.58
CA GLN A 32 0.00 -3.09 11.08
C GLN A 32 -0.50 -1.83 11.81
N ASN A 33 0.34 -1.26 12.67
CA ASN A 33 0.14 0.04 13.32
C ASN A 33 1.34 0.95 13.03
N CYS A 34 1.57 1.23 11.74
CA CYS A 34 2.72 2.03 11.31
C CYS A 34 2.76 3.38 12.02
N ILE A 35 3.94 3.78 12.51
CA ILE A 35 4.10 5.05 13.24
C ILE A 35 3.71 6.28 12.40
N TYR A 36 3.76 6.14 11.07
CA TYR A 36 3.44 7.17 10.10
C TYR A 36 2.00 7.12 9.58
N CYS A 37 1.14 6.25 10.12
CA CYS A 37 -0.22 6.06 9.64
C CYS A 37 -1.03 7.37 9.68
N GLN A 38 -1.58 7.77 8.53
CA GLN A 38 -2.34 9.02 8.37
C GLN A 38 -3.78 8.95 8.92
N LEU A 39 -4.23 7.76 9.32
CA LEU A 39 -5.51 7.59 10.00
C LEU A 39 -5.49 8.16 11.42
N GLY A 40 -4.30 8.43 11.97
CA GLY A 40 -4.13 9.10 13.26
C GLY A 40 -4.54 8.26 14.48
N ILE A 41 -4.87 6.98 14.29
CA ILE A 41 -5.26 6.06 15.35
C ILE A 41 -4.57 4.71 15.18
N ASP A 42 -4.25 4.09 16.32
CA ASP A 42 -3.92 2.67 16.38
C ASP A 42 -5.22 1.88 16.53
N GLY A 43 -5.23 0.66 16.00
CA GLY A 43 -6.34 -0.28 16.17
C GLY A 43 -5.84 -1.64 16.64
N GLU A 44 -6.79 -2.53 16.92
CA GLU A 44 -6.48 -3.94 17.07
C GLU A 44 -6.04 -4.49 15.71
N ARG A 45 -4.78 -4.93 15.64
CA ARG A 45 -4.23 -5.54 14.42
C ARG A 45 -4.89 -6.90 14.24
N THR A 46 -5.25 -7.24 13.01
CA THR A 46 -5.87 -8.54 12.69
C THR A 46 -5.25 -9.13 11.43
N LEU A 47 -5.26 -10.46 11.34
CA LEU A 47 -4.95 -11.22 10.12
C LEU A 47 -6.21 -11.90 9.56
N GLU A 48 -7.38 -11.63 10.13
CA GLU A 48 -8.64 -12.25 9.73
C GLU A 48 -9.10 -11.71 8.37
N ARG A 49 -8.88 -12.49 7.32
CA ARG A 49 -9.41 -12.18 5.99
C ARG A 49 -10.86 -12.61 5.87
N LYS A 50 -11.77 -11.67 5.65
CA LYS A 50 -13.22 -11.91 5.49
C LYS A 50 -13.88 -10.83 4.64
N GLU A 51 -15.15 -11.00 4.30
CA GLU A 51 -15.90 -9.99 3.58
C GLU A 51 -16.30 -8.88 4.55
N TYR A 52 -15.46 -7.85 4.62
CA TYR A 52 -15.69 -6.68 5.46
C TYR A 52 -16.74 -5.73 4.85
N VAL A 53 -16.68 -5.59 3.53
CA VAL A 53 -17.61 -4.84 2.69
C VAL A 53 -17.89 -5.70 1.48
N SER A 54 -19.17 -5.90 1.16
CA SER A 54 -19.56 -6.75 0.03
C SER A 54 -19.23 -6.10 -1.31
N ALA A 55 -18.94 -6.93 -2.31
CA ALA A 55 -18.62 -6.42 -3.64
C ALA A 55 -19.77 -5.62 -4.26
N ASP A 56 -21.01 -6.09 -4.07
CA ASP A 56 -22.20 -5.47 -4.67
C ASP A 56 -22.37 -4.00 -4.26
N VAL A 57 -22.17 -3.69 -2.97
CA VAL A 57 -22.29 -2.31 -2.45
C VAL A 57 -21.26 -1.40 -3.11
N VAL A 58 -20.00 -1.85 -3.19
CA VAL A 58 -18.89 -1.07 -3.78
C VAL A 58 -19.11 -0.85 -5.28
N LEU A 59 -19.57 -1.87 -5.99
CA LEU A 59 -19.77 -1.82 -7.43
C LEU A 59 -20.97 -0.95 -7.82
N GLU A 60 -22.06 -0.96 -7.04
CA GLU A 60 -23.19 -0.04 -7.27
C GLU A 60 -22.78 1.42 -7.05
N GLU A 61 -22.07 1.73 -5.96
CA GLU A 61 -21.53 3.09 -5.76
C GLU A 61 -20.60 3.51 -6.89
N LEU A 62 -19.73 2.61 -7.36
CA LEU A 62 -18.82 2.93 -8.45
C LEU A 62 -19.55 3.21 -9.76
N LYS A 63 -20.57 2.42 -10.11
CA LYS A 63 -21.39 2.66 -11.31
C LYS A 63 -22.01 4.05 -11.29
N GLU A 64 -22.52 4.49 -10.14
CA GLU A 64 -23.06 5.85 -10.02
C GLU A 64 -22.00 6.91 -10.28
N ARG A 65 -20.78 6.74 -9.73
CA ARG A 65 -19.68 7.69 -9.92
C ARG A 65 -19.21 7.74 -11.37
N VAL A 66 -19.04 6.58 -12.01
CA VAL A 66 -18.66 6.47 -13.42
C VAL A 66 -19.75 7.03 -14.33
N GLY A 67 -21.02 6.69 -14.08
CA GLY A 67 -22.16 7.20 -14.85
C GLY A 67 -22.36 8.71 -14.73
N ALA A 68 -21.91 9.32 -13.63
CA ALA A 68 -21.87 10.77 -13.45
C ALA A 68 -20.71 11.47 -14.20
N GLY A 69 -19.88 10.72 -14.95
CA GLY A 69 -18.77 11.26 -15.74
C GLY A 69 -17.53 11.58 -14.93
N VAL A 70 -17.25 10.83 -13.85
CA VAL A 70 -16.01 11.01 -13.08
C VAL A 70 -14.78 10.69 -13.94
N GLU A 71 -13.79 11.57 -13.93
CA GLU A 71 -12.49 11.34 -14.57
C GLU A 71 -11.44 10.99 -13.51
N ALA A 72 -10.77 9.86 -13.69
CA ALA A 72 -9.65 9.43 -12.86
C ALA A 72 -8.61 8.68 -13.70
N ASP A 73 -7.35 8.82 -13.32
CA ASP A 73 -6.23 8.05 -13.87
C ASP A 73 -6.22 6.62 -13.31
N PHE A 74 -6.73 6.41 -12.09
CA PHE A 74 -6.86 5.09 -11.46
C PHE A 74 -8.11 4.98 -10.58
N VAL A 75 -8.65 3.76 -10.49
CA VAL A 75 -9.50 3.30 -9.38
C VAL A 75 -8.60 2.58 -8.38
N THR A 76 -8.44 3.13 -7.18
CA THR A 76 -7.41 2.68 -6.23
C THR A 76 -7.99 2.15 -4.94
N PHE A 77 -7.69 0.89 -4.63
CA PHE A 77 -7.93 0.30 -3.31
C PHE A 77 -6.99 0.95 -2.29
N SER A 78 -7.58 1.74 -1.39
CA SER A 78 -6.89 2.51 -0.35
C SER A 78 -7.93 3.08 0.64
N GLY A 79 -7.50 3.62 1.77
CA GLY A 79 -8.41 4.33 2.67
C GLY A 79 -8.24 3.89 4.11
N SER A 80 -9.25 3.21 4.65
CA SER A 80 -9.42 2.96 6.08
C SER A 80 -8.52 1.89 6.69
N GLY A 81 -7.79 1.11 5.90
CA GLY A 81 -7.01 0.00 6.44
C GLY A 81 -6.27 -0.77 5.37
N GLU A 82 -6.01 -2.05 5.63
CA GLU A 82 -5.33 -2.94 4.68
C GLU A 82 -6.36 -3.61 3.74
N PRO A 83 -6.44 -3.22 2.45
CA PRO A 83 -7.49 -3.72 1.55
C PRO A 83 -7.44 -5.23 1.33
N THR A 84 -6.26 -5.86 1.41
CA THR A 84 -6.10 -7.31 1.20
C THR A 84 -6.81 -8.17 2.26
N LEU A 85 -7.19 -7.58 3.41
CA LEU A 85 -8.02 -8.24 4.42
C LEU A 85 -9.46 -8.47 3.96
N ASN A 86 -9.95 -7.76 2.94
CA ASN A 86 -11.29 -8.02 2.41
C ASN A 86 -11.25 -9.18 1.40
N SER A 87 -11.90 -10.29 1.73
CA SER A 87 -11.96 -11.48 0.87
C SER A 87 -12.73 -11.31 -0.43
N ALA A 88 -13.51 -10.22 -0.58
CA ALA A 88 -14.20 -9.87 -1.81
C ALA A 88 -13.36 -9.01 -2.77
N MET A 89 -12.15 -8.57 -2.39
CA MET A 89 -11.33 -7.66 -3.19
C MET A 89 -11.16 -8.13 -4.64
N GLY A 90 -10.82 -9.40 -4.86
CA GLY A 90 -10.69 -9.94 -6.22
C GLY A 90 -11.96 -9.85 -7.05
N LYS A 91 -13.15 -10.04 -6.45
CA LYS A 91 -14.45 -9.88 -7.14
C LYS A 91 -14.73 -8.41 -7.46
N ILE A 92 -14.34 -7.51 -6.57
CA ILE A 92 -14.49 -6.06 -6.77
C ILE A 92 -13.62 -5.63 -7.95
N ILE A 93 -12.35 -6.09 -8.03
CA ILE A 93 -11.47 -5.80 -9.17
C ILE A 93 -12.09 -6.25 -10.50
N ASP A 94 -12.59 -7.49 -10.55
CA ASP A 94 -13.26 -8.02 -11.76
C ASP A 94 -14.50 -7.17 -12.13
N GLY A 95 -15.30 -6.77 -11.14
CA GLY A 95 -16.47 -5.93 -11.34
C GLY A 95 -16.13 -4.52 -11.82
N ILE A 96 -15.06 -3.89 -11.30
CA ILE A 96 -14.59 -2.57 -11.73
C ILE A 96 -14.27 -2.62 -13.24
N ARG A 97 -13.52 -3.63 -13.69
CA ARG A 97 -13.14 -3.82 -15.09
C ARG A 97 -14.34 -4.03 -16.03
N ALA A 98 -15.46 -4.53 -15.50
CA ALA A 98 -16.70 -4.66 -16.26
C ALA A 98 -17.49 -3.34 -16.36
N ILE A 99 -17.22 -2.36 -15.50
CA ILE A 99 -17.92 -1.08 -15.42
C ILE A 99 -17.16 0.01 -16.19
N THR A 100 -15.83 -0.01 -16.19
CA THR A 100 -14.99 1.07 -16.73
C THR A 100 -13.63 0.57 -17.19
N ASP A 101 -13.03 1.30 -18.13
CA ASP A 101 -11.67 1.07 -18.63
C ASP A 101 -10.58 1.77 -17.77
N ILE A 102 -10.96 2.49 -16.71
CA ILE A 102 -10.00 3.12 -15.79
C ILE A 102 -9.18 2.02 -15.10
N PRO A 103 -7.84 2.07 -15.14
CA PRO A 103 -7.00 1.01 -14.57
C PRO A 103 -7.14 0.93 -13.05
N VAL A 104 -7.00 -0.28 -12.53
CA VAL A 104 -7.14 -0.58 -11.11
C VAL A 104 -5.77 -0.61 -10.44
N ALA A 105 -5.63 0.12 -9.33
CA ALA A 105 -4.46 0.08 -8.47
C ALA A 105 -4.79 -0.46 -7.07
N VAL A 106 -3.85 -1.21 -6.47
CA VAL A 106 -3.96 -1.66 -5.07
C VAL A 106 -2.77 -1.12 -4.28
N ILE A 107 -3.03 -0.29 -3.28
CA ILE A 107 -2.02 0.11 -2.30
C ILE A 107 -2.15 -0.82 -1.09
N THR A 108 -1.09 -1.52 -0.73
CA THR A 108 -1.10 -2.55 0.32
C THR A 108 0.16 -2.46 1.17
N ASN A 109 0.08 -2.79 2.45
CA ASN A 109 1.26 -2.96 3.29
C ASN A 109 2.00 -4.28 3.02
N GLY A 110 1.45 -5.15 2.16
CA GLY A 110 2.07 -6.35 1.65
C GLY A 110 2.14 -7.54 2.61
N THR A 111 1.73 -7.40 3.88
CA THR A 111 1.95 -8.46 4.89
C THR A 111 1.19 -9.75 4.63
N LEU A 112 0.12 -9.69 3.84
CA LEU A 112 -0.68 -10.86 3.48
C LEU A 112 -0.29 -11.48 2.14
N LEU A 113 0.75 -10.97 1.46
CA LEU A 113 1.19 -11.52 0.18
C LEU A 113 1.89 -12.89 0.30
N SER A 114 2.12 -13.38 1.53
CA SER A 114 2.50 -14.78 1.77
C SER A 114 1.33 -15.76 1.56
N ASP A 115 0.08 -15.28 1.53
CA ASP A 115 -1.10 -16.10 1.20
C ASP A 115 -1.33 -16.13 -0.32
N PRO A 116 -1.28 -17.32 -0.97
CA PRO A 116 -1.54 -17.45 -2.40
C PRO A 116 -2.91 -16.92 -2.84
N ALA A 117 -3.94 -16.98 -1.98
CA ALA A 117 -5.26 -16.45 -2.31
C ALA A 117 -5.26 -14.92 -2.39
N VAL A 118 -4.49 -14.25 -1.53
CA VAL A 118 -4.31 -12.79 -1.56
C VAL A 118 -3.52 -12.38 -2.80
N ARG A 119 -2.47 -13.13 -3.15
CA ARG A 119 -1.71 -12.90 -4.39
C ARG A 119 -2.59 -13.05 -5.62
N ALA A 120 -3.42 -14.10 -5.68
CA ALA A 120 -4.35 -14.32 -6.78
C ALA A 120 -5.32 -13.15 -6.98
N ASP A 121 -5.82 -12.54 -5.89
CA ASP A 121 -6.65 -11.34 -5.97
C ASP A 121 -5.84 -10.12 -6.45
N CYS A 122 -4.66 -9.88 -5.89
CA CYS A 122 -3.80 -8.75 -6.26
C CYS A 122 -3.35 -8.83 -7.73
N CYS A 123 -3.13 -10.03 -8.26
CA CYS A 123 -2.74 -10.26 -9.66
C CYS A 123 -3.78 -9.77 -10.68
N LYS A 124 -5.02 -9.51 -10.25
CA LYS A 124 -6.07 -8.96 -11.11
C LYS A 124 -5.94 -7.45 -11.33
N ALA A 125 -5.14 -6.74 -10.55
CA ALA A 125 -4.96 -5.29 -10.65
C ALA A 125 -3.94 -4.90 -11.76
N ASP A 126 -4.08 -3.71 -12.34
CA ASP A 126 -3.15 -3.18 -13.35
C ASP A 126 -1.86 -2.61 -12.72
N LEU A 127 -1.93 -2.25 -11.44
CA LEU A 127 -0.82 -1.78 -10.63
C LEU A 127 -0.99 -2.26 -9.18
N VAL A 128 0.07 -2.79 -8.57
CA VAL A 128 0.11 -3.07 -7.14
C VAL A 128 1.28 -2.30 -6.52
N VAL A 129 1.00 -1.65 -5.39
CA VAL A 129 1.94 -0.80 -4.66
C VAL A 129 2.12 -1.33 -3.23
N PRO A 130 2.96 -2.36 -3.02
CA PRO A 130 3.31 -2.82 -1.68
C PRO A 130 4.28 -1.87 -0.98
N SER A 131 4.22 -1.80 0.35
CA SER A 131 5.18 -1.08 1.18
C SER A 131 6.33 -2.00 1.65
N LEU A 132 7.56 -1.47 1.69
CA LEU A 132 8.75 -2.08 2.31
C LEU A 132 9.51 -1.00 3.07
N ASP A 133 9.19 -0.84 4.36
CA ASP A 133 9.74 0.28 5.15
C ASP A 133 10.91 -0.14 6.05
N ALA A 134 11.41 -1.37 5.94
CA ALA A 134 12.45 -1.88 6.81
C ALA A 134 13.37 -2.88 6.11
N GLY A 135 14.66 -2.83 6.46
CA GLY A 135 15.66 -3.77 5.99
C GLY A 135 15.85 -5.00 6.88
N ASP A 136 15.29 -4.98 8.08
CA ASP A 136 15.34 -6.07 9.05
C ASP A 136 14.12 -6.10 9.99
N ALA A 137 13.95 -7.21 10.71
CA ALA A 137 12.83 -7.46 11.61
C ALA A 137 12.76 -6.44 12.77
N GLU A 138 13.90 -5.97 13.28
CA GLU A 138 13.95 -4.98 14.35
C GLU A 138 13.37 -3.66 13.89
N THR A 139 13.80 -3.18 12.73
CA THR A 139 13.31 -1.93 12.13
C THR A 139 11.85 -2.05 11.72
N PHE A 140 11.44 -3.19 11.18
CA PHE A 140 10.04 -3.50 10.85
C PHE A 140 9.14 -3.41 12.10
N GLY A 141 9.61 -3.95 13.23
CA GLY A 141 8.94 -3.84 14.53
C GLY A 141 8.79 -2.40 15.02
N LYS A 142 9.78 -1.54 14.77
CA LYS A 142 9.77 -0.12 15.15
C LYS A 142 8.86 0.74 14.28
N ILE A 143 8.92 0.56 12.95
CA ILE A 143 8.26 1.47 12.01
C ILE A 143 6.85 1.04 11.63
N ASN A 144 6.62 -0.26 11.36
CA ASN A 144 5.32 -0.80 10.94
C ASN A 144 4.49 -1.30 12.13
N PHE A 145 5.15 -1.68 13.22
CA PHE A 145 4.53 -2.30 14.40
C PHE A 145 3.52 -3.40 13.98
N PRO A 146 3.98 -4.47 13.30
CA PRO A 146 3.12 -5.47 12.68
C PRO A 146 2.37 -6.32 13.71
N HIS A 147 1.35 -7.04 13.26
CA HIS A 147 0.71 -8.08 14.06
C HIS A 147 1.77 -9.09 14.54
N LYS A 148 1.62 -9.59 15.78
CA LYS A 148 2.62 -10.46 16.45
C LYS A 148 2.93 -11.76 15.71
N ASP A 149 2.01 -12.21 14.86
CA ASP A 149 2.14 -13.46 14.09
C ASP A 149 2.67 -13.21 12.67
N ILE A 150 3.06 -11.98 12.33
CA ILE A 150 3.77 -11.67 11.09
C ILE A 150 5.26 -11.79 11.36
N ASP A 151 5.89 -12.73 10.67
CA ASP A 151 7.34 -12.85 10.59
C ASP A 151 7.89 -12.01 9.43
N PHE A 152 9.03 -11.35 9.65
CA PHE A 152 9.63 -10.44 8.67
C PHE A 152 10.13 -11.16 7.42
N ASP A 153 10.77 -12.32 7.59
CA ASP A 153 11.32 -13.06 6.45
C ASP A 153 10.19 -13.64 5.61
N VAL A 154 9.12 -14.14 6.24
CA VAL A 154 7.91 -14.59 5.56
C VAL A 154 7.23 -13.45 4.78
N PHE A 155 7.19 -12.24 5.35
CA PHE A 155 6.68 -11.05 4.68
C PHE A 155 7.50 -10.72 3.42
N VAL A 156 8.83 -10.68 3.53
CA VAL A 156 9.72 -10.41 2.40
C VAL A 156 9.62 -11.48 1.33
N ASP A 157 9.55 -12.76 1.71
CA ASP A 157 9.39 -13.87 0.79
C ASP A 157 8.04 -13.80 0.07
N GLY A 158 6.97 -13.38 0.75
CA GLY A 158 5.67 -13.12 0.15
C GLY A 158 5.71 -12.04 -0.94
N LEU A 159 6.48 -10.96 -0.75
CA LEU A 159 6.70 -9.95 -1.79
C LEU A 159 7.44 -10.54 -3.01
N CYS A 160 8.46 -11.36 -2.77
CA CYS A 160 9.23 -12.02 -3.83
C CYS A 160 8.40 -13.07 -4.60
N GLU A 161 7.54 -13.83 -3.91
CA GLU A 161 6.58 -14.75 -4.54
C GLU A 161 5.55 -13.99 -5.37
N PHE A 162 4.98 -12.91 -4.82
CA PHE A 162 4.04 -12.08 -5.55
C PHE A 162 4.64 -11.52 -6.83
N ARG A 163 5.88 -11.01 -6.82
CA ARG A 163 6.50 -10.53 -8.06
C ARG A 163 6.59 -11.64 -9.12
N ARG A 164 6.96 -12.86 -8.73
CA ARG A 164 7.12 -13.99 -9.65
C ARG A 164 5.80 -14.40 -10.32
N GLU A 165 4.69 -14.23 -9.61
CA GLU A 165 3.34 -14.56 -10.10
C GLU A 165 2.68 -13.38 -10.85
N TYR A 166 3.03 -12.14 -10.49
CA TYR A 166 2.39 -10.93 -10.99
C TYR A 166 3.08 -10.35 -12.21
N SER A 167 2.36 -10.34 -13.35
CA SER A 167 2.85 -9.79 -14.61
C SER A 167 2.54 -8.31 -14.82
N GLY A 168 1.78 -7.68 -13.92
CA GLY A 168 1.47 -6.25 -13.99
C GLY A 168 2.61 -5.37 -13.46
N ARG A 169 2.32 -4.08 -13.30
CA ARG A 169 3.28 -3.10 -12.78
C ARG A 169 3.32 -3.20 -11.27
N MET A 170 4.50 -3.43 -10.70
CA MET A 170 4.73 -3.44 -9.26
C MET A 170 5.61 -2.25 -8.88
N TRP A 171 5.06 -1.29 -8.14
CA TRP A 171 5.82 -0.16 -7.62
C TRP A 171 5.98 -0.33 -6.12
N LEU A 172 7.19 -0.29 -5.59
CA LEU A 172 7.42 -0.44 -4.17
C LEU A 172 7.40 0.92 -3.48
N GLU A 173 6.58 1.12 -2.45
CA GLU A 173 6.71 2.28 -1.58
C GLU A 173 7.71 1.98 -0.45
N VAL A 174 8.63 2.92 -0.21
CA VAL A 174 9.51 2.90 0.96
C VAL A 174 9.28 4.20 1.72
N PHE A 175 8.61 4.11 2.88
CA PHE A 175 8.46 5.25 3.78
C PHE A 175 9.69 5.38 4.67
N LEU A 176 10.37 6.52 4.58
CA LEU A 176 11.57 6.83 5.35
C LEU A 176 11.24 7.79 6.50
N SER A 177 11.70 7.44 7.70
CA SER A 177 11.61 8.23 8.92
C SER A 177 13.00 8.44 9.50
N GLU A 178 13.31 9.71 9.79
CA GLU A 178 14.56 10.09 10.43
C GLU A 178 14.73 9.39 11.78
N GLY A 179 15.94 8.91 12.08
CA GLY A 179 16.22 8.16 13.31
C GLY A 179 15.65 6.74 13.39
N VAL A 180 14.95 6.25 12.34
CA VAL A 180 14.39 4.88 12.32
C VAL A 180 15.01 4.03 11.22
N ASN A 181 14.84 4.42 9.94
CA ASN A 181 15.24 3.61 8.79
C ASN A 181 15.95 4.41 7.67
N ALA A 182 16.35 5.66 7.93
CA ALA A 182 17.02 6.52 6.95
C ALA A 182 18.56 6.48 7.02
N SER A 183 19.15 5.65 7.87
CA SER A 183 20.61 5.46 7.93
C SER A 183 21.11 4.66 6.73
N ASP A 184 22.37 4.89 6.34
CA ASP A 184 23.00 4.13 5.24
C ASP A 184 22.91 2.62 5.43
N GLU A 185 23.09 2.12 6.66
CA GLU A 185 22.99 0.68 6.97
C GLU A 185 21.58 0.13 6.68
N GLN A 186 20.53 0.86 7.10
CA GLN A 186 19.16 0.42 6.85
C GLN A 186 18.79 0.55 5.37
N VAL A 187 19.26 1.60 4.70
CA VAL A 187 19.07 1.80 3.26
C VAL A 187 19.74 0.68 2.46
N ASP A 188 20.94 0.24 2.84
CA ASP A 188 21.63 -0.88 2.18
C ASP A 188 20.86 -2.20 2.35
N LYS A 189 20.32 -2.46 3.55
CA LYS A 189 19.48 -3.63 3.81
C LYS A 189 18.18 -3.60 3.00
N ILE A 190 17.52 -2.44 2.94
CA ILE A 190 16.32 -2.23 2.12
C ILE A 190 16.66 -2.45 0.63
N GLY A 191 17.79 -1.91 0.16
CA GLY A 191 18.30 -2.10 -1.21
C GLY A 191 18.48 -3.58 -1.56
N ALA A 192 19.09 -4.37 -0.69
CA ALA A 192 19.24 -5.80 -0.90
C ALA A 192 17.90 -6.54 -1.02
N ILE A 193 16.87 -6.12 -0.28
CA ILE A 193 15.52 -6.68 -0.41
C ILE A 193 14.85 -6.20 -1.71
N ILE A 194 15.00 -4.93 -2.08
CA ILE A 194 14.50 -4.39 -3.35
C ILE A 194 15.05 -5.18 -4.54
N GLU A 195 16.34 -5.49 -4.55
CA GLU A 195 16.98 -6.32 -5.58
C GLU A 195 16.38 -7.71 -5.67
N ARG A 196 16.09 -8.35 -4.52
CA ARG A 196 15.44 -9.66 -4.47
C ARG A 196 14.01 -9.62 -5.01
N ILE A 197 13.26 -8.54 -4.71
CA ILE A 197 11.89 -8.37 -5.17
C ILE A 197 11.86 -8.08 -6.66
N GLY A 198 12.70 -7.18 -7.16
CA GLY A 198 12.70 -6.73 -8.56
C GLY A 198 11.44 -5.94 -8.97
N PRO A 199 11.05 -4.86 -8.26
CA PRO A 199 9.93 -4.01 -8.65
C PRO A 199 10.25 -3.17 -9.90
N ASP A 200 9.23 -2.69 -10.60
CA ASP A 200 9.39 -1.84 -11.79
C ASP A 200 9.81 -0.40 -11.42
N LYS A 201 9.48 0.03 -10.21
CA LYS A 201 9.77 1.37 -9.65
C LYS A 201 9.81 1.30 -8.14
N VAL A 202 10.66 2.13 -7.52
CA VAL A 202 10.63 2.40 -6.08
C VAL A 202 10.20 3.86 -5.84
N GLN A 203 9.32 4.09 -4.88
CA GLN A 203 8.82 5.41 -4.50
C GLN A 203 9.21 5.70 -3.06
N LEU A 204 10.10 6.68 -2.87
CA LEU A 204 10.52 7.15 -1.55
C LEU A 204 9.53 8.20 -1.05
N ASN A 205 9.06 8.00 0.18
CA ASN A 205 8.13 8.89 0.85
C ASN A 205 8.61 9.21 2.27
N THR A 206 8.08 10.25 2.90
CA THR A 206 8.40 10.61 4.29
C THR A 206 7.23 11.35 4.95
N ALA A 207 7.39 11.75 6.22
CA ALA A 207 6.38 12.42 7.04
C ALA A 207 6.10 13.87 6.60
N VAL A 208 5.44 14.02 5.44
CA VAL A 208 4.94 15.31 4.92
C VAL A 208 3.42 15.48 5.08
N ARG A 209 2.79 14.54 5.80
CA ARG A 209 1.40 14.61 6.25
C ARG A 209 1.36 14.30 7.76
N PRO A 210 0.29 14.67 8.47
CA PRO A 210 0.13 14.27 9.87
C PRO A 210 0.29 12.75 10.04
N THR A 211 1.06 12.37 11.05
CA THR A 211 1.36 10.98 11.41
C THR A 211 0.70 10.63 12.74
N VAL A 212 0.45 9.34 12.99
CA VAL A 212 -0.12 8.89 14.27
C VAL A 212 0.84 9.04 15.44
N LYS A 213 2.16 8.88 15.21
CA LYS A 213 3.19 9.14 16.23
C LYS A 213 4.04 10.33 15.81
N GLU A 214 4.34 11.19 16.79
CA GLU A 214 5.30 12.30 16.64
C GLU A 214 6.72 11.80 16.37
N THR A 215 7.01 10.53 16.68
CA THR A 215 8.29 9.87 16.40
C THR A 215 8.49 9.54 14.92
N ALA A 216 7.45 9.65 14.09
CA ALA A 216 7.58 9.52 12.64
C ALA A 216 8.10 10.84 12.06
N LEU A 217 9.43 10.98 12.08
CA LEU A 217 10.12 12.21 11.73
C LEU A 217 10.35 12.31 10.21
N ARG A 218 10.21 13.52 9.69
CA ARG A 218 10.49 13.84 8.28
C ARG A 218 11.97 13.67 7.99
N VAL A 219 12.29 13.03 6.87
CA VAL A 219 13.62 13.02 6.26
C VAL A 219 13.71 14.21 5.31
N GLU A 220 14.83 14.94 5.38
CA GLU A 220 15.06 16.10 4.53
C GLU A 220 15.21 15.74 3.05
N ARG A 221 14.85 16.68 2.17
CA ARG A 221 14.81 16.41 0.73
C ARG A 221 16.18 15.98 0.18
N GLU A 222 17.25 16.64 0.59
CA GLU A 222 18.61 16.31 0.19
C GLU A 222 18.96 14.85 0.55
N ARG A 223 18.59 14.42 1.75
CA ARG A 223 18.82 13.03 2.19
C ARG A 223 17.97 12.02 1.40
N LEU A 224 16.74 12.35 1.04
CA LEU A 224 15.93 11.49 0.17
C LEU A 224 16.54 11.32 -1.22
N ASP A 225 17.10 12.39 -1.78
CA ASP A 225 17.78 12.36 -3.07
C ASP A 225 19.07 11.51 -2.99
N GLU A 226 19.87 11.65 -1.93
CA GLU A 226 21.03 10.77 -1.67
C GLU A 226 20.64 9.29 -1.56
N ILE A 227 19.55 8.98 -0.85
CA ILE A 227 19.04 7.62 -0.70
C ILE A 227 18.57 7.08 -2.05
N ALA A 228 17.90 7.90 -2.87
CA ALA A 228 17.48 7.50 -4.20
C ALA A 228 18.67 7.15 -5.10
N GLU A 229 19.74 7.97 -5.06
CA GLU A 229 20.98 7.68 -5.78
C GLU A 229 21.66 6.40 -5.28
N ARG A 230 21.68 6.19 -3.96
CA ARG A 230 22.29 5.01 -3.33
C ARG A 230 21.57 3.71 -3.68
N LEU A 231 20.24 3.71 -3.67
CA LEU A 231 19.43 2.56 -4.07
C LEU A 231 19.56 2.27 -5.58
N GLY A 232 19.79 3.31 -6.39
CA GLY A 232 19.97 3.19 -7.83
C GLY A 232 18.73 2.68 -8.57
N GLY A 233 18.81 2.57 -9.90
CA GLY A 233 17.69 2.11 -10.71
C GLY A 233 16.56 3.14 -10.86
N ASN A 234 15.31 2.66 -10.90
CA ASN A 234 14.12 3.50 -11.11
C ASN A 234 13.50 3.94 -9.78
N VAL A 235 14.14 4.89 -9.10
CA VAL A 235 13.70 5.43 -7.81
C VAL A 235 13.16 6.85 -7.99
N GLU A 236 12.02 7.13 -7.37
CA GLU A 236 11.34 8.42 -7.43
C GLU A 236 11.01 8.92 -6.01
N VAL A 237 11.27 10.20 -5.72
CA VAL A 237 10.87 10.83 -4.45
C VAL A 237 9.49 11.48 -4.62
N VAL A 238 8.48 11.02 -3.85
CA VAL A 238 7.05 11.38 -4.03
C VAL A 238 6.46 12.25 -2.90
N VAL A 239 7.28 13.12 -2.32
CA VAL A 239 6.97 13.94 -1.12
C VAL A 239 6.30 15.28 -1.45
#